data_AF-A0A7R6TPH1-F1
#
_entry.id   AF-A0A7R6TPH1-F1
#
_cell.length_a   1.000
_cell.length_b   1.000
_cell.length_c   1.000
_cell.angle_alpha   90.00
_cell.angle_beta   90.00
_cell.angle_gamma   90.00
#
_symmetry.space_group_name_H-M   'P 1'
#
loop_
_entity.id
_entity.type
_entity.pdbx_description
1 polymer ?
#
loop_
_entity_poly.entity_id
_entity_poly.type
_entity_poly.pdbx_seq_one_letter_code
_entity_poly.pdbx_strand_id
1 'polypeptide(L)'
;MVVQDNHSDAPLIPIAGIERLQAIRPDRVDWVFEQTQIEAENRRREQRRVNTFIFVERMGGMFAALVVGICGIAGGIYAALQGHDWLGGVVATATIGTLAVAFLKGNKEGSPKK
;
A
#
# COMPACT_ATOMS: atom_id res chain seq x y z
N MET A 1 -32.82 -19.52 19.07
CA MET A 1 -31.94 -19.90 17.95
C MET A 1 -30.97 -18.76 17.74
N VAL A 2 -29.71 -18.92 18.16
CA VAL A 2 -28.68 -17.87 18.03
C VAL A 2 -28.19 -17.88 16.58
N VAL A 3 -28.33 -16.76 15.89
CA VAL A 3 -27.72 -16.53 14.58
C VAL A 3 -26.22 -16.30 14.85
N GLN A 4 -25.37 -17.19 14.35
CA GLN A 4 -23.92 -16.96 14.38
C GLN A 4 -23.58 -15.84 13.39
N ASP A 5 -23.15 -14.69 13.92
CA ASP A 5 -22.52 -13.64 13.12
C ASP A 5 -21.13 -14.14 12.68
N ASN A 6 -21.05 -14.64 11.45
CA ASN A 6 -19.79 -14.99 10.83
C ASN A 6 -19.09 -13.70 10.40
N HIS A 7 -18.32 -13.10 11.32
CA HIS A 7 -17.53 -11.91 11.03
C HIS A 7 -16.30 -12.30 10.21
N SER A 8 -16.53 -12.61 8.93
CA SER A 8 -15.47 -12.78 7.94
C SER A 8 -15.43 -11.53 7.09
N ASP A 9 -14.24 -10.91 6.97
CA ASP A 9 -14.01 -9.84 5.99
C ASP A 9 -14.10 -10.33 4.54
N ALA A 10 -14.18 -11.66 4.33
CA ALA A 10 -14.48 -12.25 3.04
C ALA A 10 -16.00 -12.27 2.82
N PRO A 11 -16.48 -12.02 1.58
CA PRO A 11 -17.89 -12.16 1.24
C PRO A 11 -18.25 -13.64 1.18
N LEU A 12 -18.46 -14.22 2.35
CA LEU A 12 -19.04 -15.54 2.47
C LEU A 12 -20.55 -15.38 2.34
N ILE A 13 -21.11 -15.93 1.28
CA ILE A 13 -22.56 -15.97 1.12
C ILE A 13 -23.12 -16.83 2.26
N PRO A 14 -23.97 -16.28 3.15
CA PRO A 14 -24.50 -17.03 4.27
C PRO A 14 -25.54 -18.02 3.76
N ILE A 15 -25.13 -19.28 3.56
CA ILE A 15 -25.96 -20.34 2.97
C ILE A 15 -27.28 -20.52 3.74
N ALA A 16 -27.24 -20.44 5.07
CA ALA A 16 -28.45 -20.51 5.92
C ALA A 16 -29.42 -19.33 5.69
N GLY A 17 -28.92 -18.16 5.27
CA GLY A 17 -29.75 -17.02 4.89
C GLY A 17 -30.38 -17.20 3.50
N ILE A 18 -29.64 -17.81 2.57
CA ILE A 18 -30.14 -18.13 1.22
C ILE A 18 -31.24 -19.19 1.26
N GLU A 19 -31.11 -20.22 2.09
CA GLU A 19 -32.13 -21.26 2.27
C GLU A 19 -33.47 -20.67 2.75
N ARG A 20 -33.41 -19.70 3.69
CA ARG A 20 -34.60 -18.95 4.14
C ARG A 20 -35.17 -18.05 3.05
N LEU A 21 -34.30 -17.40 2.26
CA LEU A 21 -34.74 -16.56 1.14
C LEU A 21 -35.43 -17.40 0.06
N GLN A 22 -34.94 -18.61 -0.22
CA GLN A 22 -35.56 -19.54 -1.16
C GLN A 22 -36.97 -19.94 -0.72
N ALA A 23 -37.20 -20.11 0.59
CA ALA A 23 -38.51 -20.44 1.14
C ALA A 23 -39.52 -19.28 1.04
N ILE A 24 -39.05 -18.03 1.10
CA ILE A 24 -39.92 -16.83 1.09
C ILE A 24 -40.12 -16.30 -0.33
N ARG A 25 -39.04 -16.25 -1.11
CA ARG A 25 -38.98 -15.58 -2.41
C ARG A 25 -37.88 -16.19 -3.30
N PRO A 26 -38.15 -17.34 -3.96
CA PRO A 26 -37.15 -18.07 -4.73
C PRO A 26 -36.63 -17.30 -5.95
N ASP A 27 -37.42 -16.38 -6.55
CA ASP A 27 -37.02 -15.55 -7.70
C ASP A 27 -35.85 -14.59 -7.40
N ARG A 28 -35.53 -14.37 -6.12
CA ARG A 28 -34.47 -13.43 -5.71
C ARG A 28 -33.14 -14.09 -5.37
N VAL A 29 -33.10 -15.42 -5.31
CA VAL A 29 -31.87 -16.16 -4.98
C VAL A 29 -30.79 -15.90 -6.04
N ASP A 30 -31.14 -16.01 -7.31
CA ASP A 30 -30.22 -15.76 -8.43
C ASP A 30 -29.70 -14.31 -8.43
N TRP A 31 -30.60 -13.35 -8.14
CA TRP A 31 -30.22 -11.94 -8.00
C TRP A 31 -29.18 -11.72 -6.89
N VAL A 32 -29.29 -12.41 -5.74
CA VAL A 32 -28.29 -12.28 -4.66
C VAL A 32 -26.91 -12.78 -5.10
N PHE A 33 -26.85 -13.90 -5.84
CA PHE A 33 -25.58 -14.39 -6.38
C PHE A 33 -24.99 -13.41 -7.40
N GLU A 34 -25.81 -12.86 -8.29
CA GLU A 34 -25.39 -11.86 -9.27
C GLU A 34 -24.85 -10.59 -8.58
N GLN A 35 -25.57 -10.05 -7.59
CA GLN A 35 -25.11 -8.88 -6.84
C GLN A 35 -23.82 -9.17 -6.08
N THR A 36 -23.68 -10.37 -5.50
CA THR A 36 -22.46 -10.76 -4.80
C THR A 36 -21.27 -10.84 -5.76
N GLN A 37 -21.48 -11.34 -6.98
CA GLN A 37 -20.45 -11.38 -8.01
C GLN A 37 -20.03 -9.96 -8.43
N ILE A 38 -20.99 -9.06 -8.70
CA ILE A 38 -20.73 -7.66 -9.07
C ILE A 38 -19.91 -6.96 -7.99
N GLU A 39 -20.30 -7.13 -6.72
CA GLU A 39 -19.59 -6.53 -5.58
C GLU A 39 -18.18 -7.12 -5.40
N ALA A 40 -18.02 -8.43 -5.62
CA ALA A 40 -16.70 -9.07 -5.57
C ALA A 40 -15.78 -8.56 -6.70
N GLU A 41 -16.30 -8.38 -7.91
CA GLU A 41 -15.54 -7.83 -9.03
C GLU A 41 -15.16 -6.36 -8.80
N ASN A 42 -16.10 -5.55 -8.30
CA ASN A 42 -15.83 -4.15 -7.97
C ASN A 42 -14.72 -4.03 -6.91
N ARG A 43 -14.78 -4.83 -5.84
CA ARG A 43 -13.71 -4.89 -4.82
C ARG A 43 -12.37 -5.31 -5.40
N ARG A 44 -12.32 -6.31 -6.28
CA ARG A 44 -11.07 -6.71 -6.97
C ARG A 44 -10.51 -5.59 -7.84
N ARG A 45 -11.38 -4.87 -8.55
CA ARG A 45 -11.01 -3.72 -9.40
C ARG A 45 -10.45 -2.58 -8.57
N GLU A 46 -11.12 -2.24 -7.47
CA GLU A 46 -10.67 -1.21 -6.53
C GLU A 46 -9.34 -1.60 -5.89
N GLN A 47 -9.21 -2.83 -5.40
CA GLN A 47 -7.95 -3.35 -4.83
C GLN A 47 -6.80 -3.23 -5.84
N ARG A 48 -7.02 -3.57 -7.11
CA ARG A 48 -6.00 -3.43 -8.16
C ARG A 48 -5.62 -1.95 -8.38
N ARG A 49 -6.60 -1.05 -8.38
CA ARG A 49 -6.36 0.40 -8.53
C ARG A 49 -5.56 0.94 -7.36
N VAL A 50 -5.96 0.62 -6.12
CA VAL A 50 -5.27 1.01 -4.90
C VAL A 50 -3.83 0.48 -4.90
N ASN A 51 -3.63 -0.80 -5.19
CA ASN A 51 -2.28 -1.39 -5.28
C ASN A 51 -1.42 -0.70 -6.34
N THR A 52 -2.01 -0.29 -7.47
CA THR A 52 -1.29 0.43 -8.53
C THR A 52 -0.87 1.82 -8.04
N PHE A 53 -1.74 2.55 -7.34
CA PHE A 53 -1.38 3.86 -6.78
C PHE A 53 -0.30 3.75 -5.71
N ILE A 54 -0.39 2.78 -4.81
CA ILE A 54 0.65 2.51 -3.81
C ILE A 54 1.99 2.18 -4.49
N PHE A 55 1.95 1.40 -5.57
CA PHE A 55 3.15 1.08 -6.33
C PHE A 55 3.78 2.32 -6.98
N VAL A 56 2.96 3.16 -7.63
CA VAL A 56 3.41 4.41 -8.26
C VAL A 56 3.99 5.36 -7.22
N GLU A 57 3.34 5.52 -6.07
CA GLU A 57 3.83 6.35 -4.96
C GLU A 57 5.19 5.87 -4.45
N ARG A 58 5.35 4.55 -4.24
CA ARG A 58 6.64 3.95 -3.82
C ARG A 58 7.74 4.17 -4.85
N MET A 59 7.43 4.01 -6.14
CA MET A 59 8.39 4.27 -7.21
C MET A 59 8.77 5.75 -7.29
N GLY A 60 7.80 6.66 -7.15
CA GLY A 60 8.03 8.10 -7.09
C GLY A 60 8.94 8.49 -5.92
N GLY A 61 8.68 7.95 -4.72
CA GLY A 61 9.53 8.17 -3.55
C GLY A 61 10.95 7.66 -3.73
N MET A 62 11.12 6.47 -4.34
CA MET A 62 12.44 5.91 -4.64
C MET A 62 13.21 6.74 -5.67
N PHE A 63 12.53 7.25 -6.70
CA PHE A 63 13.15 8.13 -7.70
C PHE A 63 13.56 9.47 -7.09
N ALA A 64 12.71 10.09 -6.26
CA ALA A 64 13.06 11.31 -5.55
C ALA A 64 14.28 11.10 -4.62
N ALA A 65 14.31 9.98 -3.89
CA ALA A 65 15.44 9.61 -3.05
C ALA A 65 16.75 9.45 -3.84
N LEU A 66 16.68 8.84 -5.03
CA LEU A 66 17.82 8.71 -5.94
C LEU A 66 18.36 10.09 -6.35
N VAL A 67 17.47 10.99 -6.79
CA VAL A 67 17.85 12.35 -7.23
C VAL A 67 18.49 13.12 -6.08
N VAL A 68 17.88 13.12 -4.90
CA VAL A 68 18.43 13.79 -3.72
C VAL A 68 19.80 13.20 -3.34
N GLY A 69 19.95 11.87 -3.41
CA GLY A 69 21.22 11.20 -3.16
C GLY A 69 22.33 11.63 -4.12
N ILE A 70 22.04 11.66 -5.43
CA ILE A 70 22.99 12.11 -6.45
C ILE A 70 23.35 13.58 -6.22
N CYS A 71 22.37 14.46 -6.02
CA CYS A 71 22.60 15.88 -5.81
C CYS A 71 23.41 16.16 -4.54
N GLY A 72 23.12 15.48 -3.43
CA GLY A 72 23.84 15.67 -2.18
C GLY A 72 25.27 15.16 -2.24
N ILE A 73 25.52 14.01 -2.86
CA ILE A 73 26.89 13.49 -3.06
C ILE A 73 27.67 14.39 -4.03
N ALA A 74 27.10 14.73 -5.18
CA ALA A 74 27.76 15.58 -6.16
C ALA A 74 28.05 16.98 -5.60
N GLY A 75 27.10 17.58 -4.86
CA GLY A 75 27.28 18.84 -4.18
C GLY A 75 28.36 18.78 -3.09
N GLY A 76 28.40 17.68 -2.31
CA GLY A 76 29.45 17.45 -1.32
C GLY A 76 30.84 17.32 -1.95
N ILE A 77 30.97 16.55 -3.03
CA ILE A 77 32.22 16.42 -3.80
C ILE A 77 32.65 17.78 -4.34
N TYR A 78 31.73 18.54 -4.94
CA TYR A 78 32.02 19.86 -5.48
C TYR A 78 32.52 20.82 -4.39
N ALA A 79 31.90 20.81 -3.20
CA ALA A 79 32.35 21.64 -2.07
C ALA A 79 33.76 21.26 -1.58
N ALA A 80 34.08 19.96 -1.52
CA ALA A 80 35.41 19.49 -1.17
C ALA A 80 36.47 19.95 -2.19
N LEU A 81 36.15 19.85 -3.50
CA LEU A 81 37.05 20.32 -4.56
C LEU A 81 37.34 21.84 -4.51
N GLN A 82 36.44 22.63 -3.91
CA GLN A 82 36.66 24.07 -3.67
C GLN A 82 37.46 24.36 -2.38
N GLY A 83 38.02 23.34 -1.73
CA GLY A 83 38.80 23.48 -0.50
C GLY A 83 37.97 23.53 0.78
N HIS A 84 36.66 23.27 0.69
CA HIS A 84 35.77 23.18 1.84
C HIS A 84 35.51 21.71 2.24
N ASP A 85 36.58 20.97 2.54
CA ASP A 85 36.52 19.52 2.84
C ASP A 85 35.53 19.19 3.97
N TRP A 86 35.47 20.03 5.00
CA TRP A 86 34.55 19.86 6.12
C TRP A 86 33.07 20.00 5.70
N LEU A 87 32.76 20.95 4.81
CA LEU A 87 31.42 21.11 4.25
C LEU A 87 31.06 19.92 3.36
N GLY A 88 31.99 19.48 2.52
CA GLY A 88 31.80 18.30 1.68
C GLY A 88 31.47 17.05 2.51
N GLY A 89 32.23 16.83 3.60
CA GLY A 89 32.01 15.73 4.53
C GLY A 89 30.65 15.78 5.23
N VAL A 90 30.25 16.96 5.75
CA VAL A 90 28.95 17.14 6.42
C VAL A 90 27.79 16.92 5.45
N VAL A 91 27.86 17.49 4.24
CA VAL A 91 26.78 17.37 3.25
C VAL A 91 26.62 15.92 2.78
N ALA A 92 27.72 15.23 2.48
CA ALA A 92 27.68 13.84 2.06
C ALA A 92 27.13 12.92 3.16
N THR A 93 27.62 13.07 4.40
CA THR A 93 27.17 12.24 5.54
C THR A 93 25.72 12.52 5.92
N ALA A 94 25.29 13.79 5.94
CA ALA A 94 23.90 14.15 6.20
C ALA A 94 22.96 13.58 5.12
N THR A 95 23.32 13.70 3.84
CA THR A 95 22.50 13.17 2.73
C THR A 95 22.32 11.65 2.86
N ILE A 96 23.40 10.90 3.04
CA ILE A 96 23.35 9.44 3.16
C ILE A 96 22.59 9.04 4.43
N GLY A 97 22.86 9.71 5.55
CA GLY A 97 22.21 9.44 6.84
C GLY A 97 20.70 9.65 6.79
N THR A 98 20.24 10.77 6.22
CA THR A 98 18.82 11.06 6.07
C THR A 98 18.14 10.05 5.15
N LEU A 99 18.76 9.68 4.03
CA LEU A 99 18.22 8.65 3.13
C LEU A 99 18.11 7.29 3.83
N ALA A 100 19.13 6.88 4.59
CA ALA A 100 19.11 5.63 5.35
C ALA A 100 17.95 5.60 6.35
N VAL A 101 17.74 6.68 7.10
CA VAL A 101 16.62 6.80 8.05
C VAL A 101 15.27 6.76 7.32
N ALA A 102 15.14 7.46 6.18
CA ALA A 102 13.92 7.46 5.38
C ALA A 102 13.57 6.05 4.88
N PHE A 103 14.55 5.29 4.37
CA PHE A 103 14.34 3.91 3.95
C PHE A 103 13.98 2.96 5.10
N LEU A 104 14.64 3.10 6.26
CA LEU A 104 14.32 2.29 7.44
C LEU A 104 12.89 2.55 7.94
N LYS A 105 12.47 3.81 7.98
CA LYS A 105 11.10 4.17 8.36
C LYS A 105 10.07 3.63 7.36
N GLY A 106 10.32 3.80 6.05
CA GLY A 106 9.45 3.27 5.00
C GLY A 106 9.30 1.74 5.05
N ASN A 107 10.36 1.00 5.35
CA ASN A 107 10.29 -0.45 5.53
C ASN A 107 9.47 -0.87 6.75
N LYS A 108 9.49 -0.08 7.83
CA LYS A 108 8.74 -0.38 9.06
C LYS A 108 7.24 -0.16 8.87
N GLU A 109 6.84 0.86 8.11
CA GLU A 109 5.43 1.14 7.77
C GLU A 109 4.87 0.16 6.74
N GLY A 110 5.72 -0.40 5.88
CA GLY A 110 5.34 -1.44 4.91
C GLY A 110 5.30 -2.87 5.47
N SER A 111 5.71 -3.09 6.73
CA SER A 111 5.61 -4.39 7.39
C SER A 111 4.28 -4.51 8.14
N PRO A 112 3.54 -5.63 8.01
CA PRO A 112 2.39 -5.89 8.87
C PRO A 112 2.85 -5.81 10.32
N LYS A 113 2.17 -5.00 11.15
CA LYS A 113 2.44 -4.97 12.59
C LYS A 113 2.25 -6.41 13.10
N LYS A 114 3.33 -7.00 13.62
CA LYS A 114 3.29 -8.28 14.34
C LYS A 114 2.39 -8.18 15.56
#